data_AF-I0S8V7-F1
#
_entry.id   AF-I0S8V7-F1
#
_cell.length_a   1.000
_cell.length_b   1.000
_cell.length_c   1.000
_cell.angle_alpha   90.00
_cell.angle_beta   90.00
_cell.angle_gamma   90.00
#
_symmetry.space_group_name_H-M   'P 1'
#
loop_
_entity.id
_entity.type
_entity.pdbx_description
1 polymer ?
#
loop_
_entity_poly.entity_id
_entity_poly.type
_entity_poly.pdbx_seq_one_letter_code
_entity_poly.pdbx_strand_id
1 'polypeptide(L)'
;MFDISKKMDDRLVLGDTEYQLFLSFDRVLWVFDMWGKKHIPPNLKPKLALAKLTGDESFKDMDTEYAMAVYEDVFDKHIKIIKAGKDVQRYDLEGNPLPQKPNNDSDKDDKPLFSIKYDGEYIFASFMQAYQMDLIEEQGKLHWKKFNALLSGLPDGTKFVEVMKIRAWKPSKGDSSQEKQRMRKLQEEYALPDI
;
A
#
# COMPACT_ATOMS: atom_id res chain seq x y z
N MET A 1 7.91 -13.90 2.35
CA MET A 1 9.05 -13.06 2.78
C MET A 1 9.75 -12.57 1.52
N PHE A 2 10.18 -11.31 1.46
CA PHE A 2 10.95 -10.80 0.33
C PHE A 2 12.37 -11.39 0.40
N ASP A 3 12.60 -12.44 -0.39
CA ASP A 3 13.85 -13.19 -0.41
C ASP A 3 14.68 -12.74 -1.62
N ILE A 4 15.73 -11.97 -1.38
CA ILE A 4 16.62 -11.43 -2.42
C ILE A 4 17.50 -12.50 -3.07
N SER A 5 17.58 -13.71 -2.49
CA SER A 5 18.34 -14.82 -3.06
C SER A 5 17.62 -15.51 -4.22
N LYS A 6 16.31 -15.23 -4.39
CA LYS A 6 15.46 -15.86 -5.41
C LYS A 6 14.83 -14.82 -6.31
N LYS A 7 14.55 -15.22 -7.56
CA LYS A 7 13.63 -14.46 -8.40
C LYS A 7 12.24 -14.48 -7.78
N MET A 8 11.49 -13.41 -8.00
CA MET A 8 10.09 -13.37 -7.63
C MET A 8 9.32 -14.37 -8.48
N ASP A 9 8.59 -15.26 -7.81
CA ASP A 9 7.67 -16.16 -8.48
C ASP A 9 6.35 -15.41 -8.68
N ASP A 10 6.21 -14.78 -9.85
CA ASP A 10 5.07 -13.96 -10.24
C ASP A 10 4.24 -14.72 -11.27
N ARG A 11 3.84 -15.94 -10.94
CA ARG A 11 3.05 -16.83 -11.80
C ARG A 11 1.73 -17.18 -11.15
N LEU A 12 0.69 -17.21 -11.97
CA LEU A 12 -0.63 -17.71 -11.62
C LEU A 12 -0.92 -18.93 -12.51
N VAL A 13 -1.18 -20.08 -11.90
CA VAL A 13 -1.50 -21.32 -12.63
C VAL A 13 -2.98 -21.65 -12.43
N LEU A 14 -3.75 -21.70 -13.52
CA LEU A 14 -5.16 -22.07 -13.52
C LEU A 14 -5.36 -23.28 -14.44
N GLY A 15 -5.54 -24.46 -13.86
CA GLY A 15 -5.57 -25.72 -14.62
C GLY A 15 -4.25 -25.92 -15.37
N ASP A 16 -4.32 -26.04 -16.70
CA ASP A 16 -3.16 -26.22 -17.57
C ASP A 16 -2.58 -24.90 -18.10
N THR A 17 -3.18 -23.75 -17.75
CA THR A 17 -2.74 -22.43 -18.23
C THR A 17 -1.91 -21.71 -17.18
N GLU A 18 -0.74 -21.22 -17.59
CA GLU A 18 0.14 -20.38 -16.77
C GLU A 18 0.07 -18.92 -17.24
N TYR A 19 -0.16 -18.01 -16.30
CA TYR A 19 -0.22 -16.56 -16.52
C TYR A 19 0.95 -15.88 -15.80
N GLN A 20 1.62 -14.96 -16.50
CA GLN A 20 2.57 -14.04 -15.88
C GLN A 20 1.82 -12.93 -15.14
N LEU A 21 2.17 -12.71 -13.88
CA LEU A 21 1.66 -11.58 -13.10
C LEU A 21 2.56 -10.35 -13.31
N PHE A 22 1.94 -9.21 -13.62
CA PHE A 22 2.54 -7.90 -13.73
C PHE A 22 2.22 -7.09 -12.47
N LEU A 23 3.09 -7.21 -11.47
CA LEU A 23 2.89 -6.66 -10.13
C LEU A 23 3.69 -5.39 -9.88
N SER A 24 3.81 -4.50 -10.86
CA SER A 24 4.38 -3.17 -10.62
C SER A 24 3.49 -2.38 -9.65
N PHE A 25 4.09 -1.49 -8.87
CA PHE A 25 3.37 -0.80 -7.79
C PHE A 25 2.14 -0.03 -8.30
N ASP A 26 2.24 0.61 -9.46
CA ASP A 26 1.16 1.37 -10.09
C ASP A 26 -0.02 0.47 -10.48
N ARG A 27 0.22 -0.79 -10.89
CA ARG A 27 -0.84 -1.73 -11.25
C ARG A 27 -1.58 -2.21 -10.00
N VAL A 28 -0.84 -2.50 -8.92
CA VAL A 28 -1.45 -2.88 -7.63
C VAL A 28 -2.25 -1.71 -7.05
N LEU A 29 -1.70 -0.49 -7.06
CA LEU A 29 -2.42 0.70 -6.60
C LEU A 29 -3.64 1.01 -7.45
N TRP A 30 -3.58 0.78 -8.77
CA TRP A 30 -4.76 0.89 -9.64
C TRP A 30 -5.84 -0.10 -9.22
N VAL A 31 -5.48 -1.35 -8.89
CA VAL A 31 -6.44 -2.35 -8.40
C VAL A 31 -7.10 -1.88 -7.11
N PHE A 32 -6.31 -1.39 -6.14
CA PHE A 32 -6.84 -0.83 -4.89
C PHE A 32 -7.78 0.36 -5.12
N ASP A 33 -7.41 1.31 -5.99
CA ASP A 33 -8.29 2.44 -6.33
C ASP A 33 -9.57 1.97 -7.04
N MET A 34 -9.49 0.94 -7.87
CA MET A 34 -10.63 0.32 -8.55
C MET A 34 -11.62 -0.29 -7.55
N TRP A 35 -11.14 -0.98 -6.51
CA TRP A 35 -12.00 -1.55 -5.47
C TRP A 35 -12.83 -0.49 -4.73
N GLY A 36 -12.29 0.71 -4.51
CA GLY A 36 -13.01 1.83 -3.90
C GLY A 36 -14.08 2.49 -4.78
N LYS A 37 -14.13 2.20 -6.08
CA LYS A 37 -15.06 2.84 -7.02
C LYS A 37 -16.47 2.27 -6.91
N LYS A 38 -17.38 3.05 -6.30
CA LYS A 38 -18.80 2.70 -6.12
C LYS A 38 -19.56 2.44 -7.43
N HIS A 39 -19.13 3.05 -8.54
CA HIS A 39 -19.76 2.88 -9.85
C HIS A 39 -19.35 1.58 -10.56
N ILE A 40 -18.33 0.87 -10.07
CA ILE A 40 -17.91 -0.42 -10.63
C ILE A 40 -18.69 -1.53 -9.92
N PRO A 41 -19.49 -2.34 -10.65
CA PRO A 41 -20.24 -3.45 -10.08
C PRO A 41 -19.33 -4.43 -9.31
N PRO A 42 -19.70 -4.86 -8.09
CA PRO A 42 -18.87 -5.75 -7.27
C PRO A 42 -18.44 -7.04 -7.99
N ASN A 43 -19.32 -7.62 -8.81
CA ASN A 43 -19.05 -8.83 -9.58
C ASN A 43 -18.01 -8.64 -10.70
N LEU A 44 -17.75 -7.41 -11.14
CA LEU A 44 -16.74 -7.10 -12.14
C LEU A 44 -15.37 -6.82 -11.52
N LYS A 45 -15.32 -6.41 -10.24
CA LYS A 45 -14.07 -6.04 -9.56
C LYS A 45 -13.00 -7.13 -9.57
N PRO A 46 -13.27 -8.39 -9.17
CA PRO A 46 -12.23 -9.43 -9.20
C PRO A 46 -11.75 -9.73 -10.62
N LYS A 47 -12.65 -9.68 -11.62
CA LYS A 47 -12.32 -9.90 -13.03
C LYS A 47 -11.40 -8.81 -13.59
N LEU A 48 -11.73 -7.54 -13.30
CA LEU A 48 -10.92 -6.39 -13.68
C LEU A 48 -9.57 -6.39 -12.97
N ALA A 49 -9.54 -6.78 -11.69
CA ALA A 49 -8.31 -6.91 -10.94
C ALA A 49 -7.39 -7.96 -11.60
N LEU A 50 -7.91 -9.15 -11.90
CA LEU A 50 -7.14 -10.19 -12.56
C LEU A 50 -6.67 -9.77 -13.95
N ALA A 51 -7.55 -9.20 -14.78
CA ALA A 51 -7.18 -8.68 -16.10
C ALA A 51 -6.07 -7.61 -16.00
N LYS A 52 -6.14 -6.73 -14.99
CA LYS A 52 -5.06 -5.76 -14.72
C LYS A 52 -3.78 -6.44 -14.22
N LEU A 53 -3.84 -7.51 -13.46
CA LEU A 53 -2.63 -8.14 -12.92
C LEU A 53 -2.00 -9.12 -13.90
N THR A 54 -2.72 -9.66 -14.87
CA THR A 54 -2.20 -10.60 -15.90
C THR A 54 -2.02 -9.95 -17.27
N GLY A 55 -2.65 -8.80 -17.51
CA GLY A 55 -2.71 -8.20 -18.85
C GLY A 55 -3.60 -8.97 -19.84
N ASP A 56 -4.40 -9.92 -19.36
CA ASP A 56 -5.26 -10.78 -20.17
C ASP A 56 -6.73 -10.40 -19.96
N GLU A 57 -7.42 -10.00 -21.03
CA GLU A 57 -8.83 -9.61 -20.95
C GLU A 57 -9.80 -10.80 -20.80
N SER A 58 -9.37 -12.04 -21.04
CA SER A 58 -10.24 -13.24 -20.95
C SER A 58 -10.82 -13.43 -19.55
N PHE A 59 -10.18 -12.86 -18.52
CA PHE A 59 -10.71 -12.85 -17.15
C PHE A 59 -12.08 -12.16 -17.02
N LYS A 60 -12.48 -11.31 -17.97
CA LYS A 60 -13.83 -10.70 -17.98
C LYS A 60 -14.96 -11.71 -18.14
N ASP A 61 -14.68 -12.82 -18.82
CA ASP A 61 -15.64 -13.88 -19.13
C ASP A 61 -15.66 -14.97 -18.04
N MET A 62 -14.74 -14.90 -17.08
CA MET A 62 -14.65 -15.81 -15.95
C MET A 62 -15.89 -15.72 -15.05
N ASP A 63 -16.30 -16.83 -14.45
CA ASP A 63 -17.33 -16.81 -13.40
C ASP A 63 -16.92 -15.91 -12.22
N THR A 64 -17.88 -15.25 -11.59
CA THR A 64 -17.60 -14.23 -10.55
C THR A 64 -17.04 -14.84 -9.28
N GLU A 65 -17.62 -15.96 -8.82
CA GLU A 65 -17.17 -16.61 -7.58
C GLU A 65 -15.78 -17.18 -7.77
N TYR A 66 -15.54 -17.81 -8.94
CA TYR A 66 -14.22 -18.31 -9.28
C TYR A 66 -13.18 -17.18 -9.43
N ALA A 67 -13.53 -16.07 -10.10
CA ALA A 67 -12.66 -14.91 -10.21
C ALA A 67 -12.31 -14.32 -8.83
N MET A 68 -13.26 -14.29 -7.90
CA MET A 68 -12.99 -13.83 -6.54
C MET A 68 -11.99 -14.75 -5.84
N ALA A 69 -12.19 -16.07 -5.90
CA ALA A 69 -11.27 -17.02 -5.28
C ALA A 69 -9.85 -16.94 -5.88
N VAL A 70 -9.73 -16.77 -7.20
CA VAL A 70 -8.44 -16.58 -7.88
C VAL A 70 -7.78 -15.27 -7.46
N TYR A 71 -8.55 -14.17 -7.37
CA TYR A 71 -8.02 -12.90 -6.90
C TYR A 71 -7.55 -12.96 -5.44
N GLU A 72 -8.30 -13.61 -4.55
CA GLU A 72 -7.90 -13.84 -3.16
C GLU A 72 -6.57 -14.59 -3.06
N ASP A 73 -6.40 -15.65 -3.86
CA ASP A 73 -5.15 -16.42 -3.92
C ASP A 73 -3.97 -15.57 -4.40
N VAL A 74 -4.17 -14.81 -5.48
CA VAL A 74 -3.16 -13.86 -5.99
C VAL A 74 -2.81 -12.82 -4.92
N PHE A 75 -3.82 -12.27 -4.25
CA PHE A 75 -3.64 -11.28 -3.21
C PHE A 75 -2.81 -11.84 -2.06
N ASP A 76 -3.20 -12.99 -1.51
CA ASP A 76 -2.56 -13.60 -0.35
C ASP A 76 -1.11 -14.02 -0.64
N LYS A 77 -0.83 -14.56 -1.83
CA LYS A 77 0.52 -15.03 -2.22
C LYS A 77 1.45 -13.90 -2.66
N HIS A 78 0.94 -12.93 -3.41
CA HIS A 78 1.79 -11.97 -4.12
C HIS A 78 1.67 -10.53 -3.62
N ILE A 79 0.50 -10.09 -3.15
CA ILE A 79 0.25 -8.68 -2.81
C ILE A 79 0.36 -8.44 -1.30
N LYS A 80 -0.19 -9.34 -0.49
CA LYS A 80 -0.28 -9.22 0.96
C LYS A 80 1.09 -9.22 1.60
N ILE A 81 1.36 -8.18 2.39
CA ILE A 81 2.62 -8.05 3.13
C ILE A 81 2.38 -8.52 4.57
N ILE A 82 2.84 -9.74 4.87
CA ILE A 82 2.56 -10.41 6.16
C ILE A 82 3.61 -10.07 7.24
N LYS A 83 4.87 -9.87 6.85
CA LYS A 83 5.98 -9.61 7.78
C LYS A 83 7.01 -8.67 7.17
N ALA A 84 7.00 -7.41 7.60
CA ALA A 84 8.17 -6.55 7.60
C ALA A 84 7.90 -5.38 8.56
N GLY A 85 8.68 -5.31 9.65
CA GLY A 85 8.71 -4.17 10.58
C GLY A 85 7.39 -3.77 11.25
N LYS A 86 7.45 -2.77 12.13
CA LYS A 86 6.25 -2.04 12.57
C LYS A 86 5.82 -1.00 11.52
N ASP A 87 6.64 -0.79 10.50
CA ASP A 87 6.62 0.39 9.63
C ASP A 87 6.15 0.08 8.19
N VAL A 88 5.54 -1.09 7.95
CA VAL A 88 4.92 -1.42 6.66
C VAL A 88 3.41 -1.32 6.75
N GLN A 89 2.82 -0.52 5.86
CA GLN A 89 1.37 -0.45 5.71
C GLN A 89 0.84 -1.75 5.10
N ARG A 90 -0.14 -2.32 5.79
CA ARG A 90 -0.85 -3.51 5.34
C ARG A 90 -2.17 -3.12 4.70
N TYR A 91 -2.65 -3.96 3.80
CA TYR A 91 -3.89 -3.76 3.08
C TYR A 91 -4.80 -4.98 3.21
N ASP A 92 -6.10 -4.76 3.18
CA ASP A 92 -7.09 -5.82 2.95
C ASP A 92 -7.25 -6.11 1.43
N LEU A 93 -8.14 -7.04 1.09
CA LEU A 93 -8.41 -7.46 -0.29
C LEU A 93 -8.86 -6.29 -1.20
N GLU A 94 -9.48 -5.26 -0.61
CA GLU A 94 -9.98 -4.08 -1.30
C GLU A 94 -8.92 -2.98 -1.39
N GLY A 95 -7.74 -3.17 -0.80
CA GLY A 95 -6.70 -2.15 -0.77
C GLY A 95 -6.90 -1.09 0.29
N ASN A 96 -7.78 -1.31 1.28
CA ASN A 96 -7.92 -0.39 2.40
C ASN A 96 -6.75 -0.58 3.38
N PRO A 97 -6.13 0.50 3.87
CA PRO A 97 -5.04 0.41 4.83
C PRO A 97 -5.56 -0.15 6.16
N LEU A 98 -4.97 -1.25 6.62
CA LEU A 98 -5.23 -1.82 7.94
C LEU A 98 -4.52 -0.99 9.03
N PRO A 99 -5.12 -0.86 10.23
CA PRO A 99 -4.47 -0.22 11.36
C PRO A 99 -3.10 -0.86 11.67
N GLN A 100 -2.11 -0.01 11.96
CA GLN A 100 -0.87 -0.49 12.54
C GLN A 100 -1.13 -0.87 13.99
N LYS A 101 -0.69 -2.07 14.43
CA LYS A 101 -0.91 -2.50 15.83
C LYS A 101 -0.23 -1.49 16.76
N PRO A 102 -0.98 -0.81 17.65
CA PRO A 102 -0.37 -0.07 18.74
C PRO A 102 0.34 -1.10 19.64
N ASN A 103 1.55 -0.78 20.08
CA ASN A 103 2.09 -1.45 21.27
C ASN A 103 1.07 -1.28 22.40
N ASN A 104 0.87 -2.33 23.19
CA ASN A 104 0.05 -2.34 24.41
C ASN A 104 0.14 -0.99 25.15
N ASP A 105 -0.88 -0.17 24.96
CA ASP A 105 -1.45 0.76 25.92
C ASP A 105 -2.69 1.35 25.25
N SER A 106 -3.83 1.06 25.86
CA SER A 106 -5.17 1.48 25.51
C SER A 106 -5.24 3.00 25.24
N ASP A 107 -5.44 3.40 23.99
CA ASP A 107 -6.27 4.57 23.62
C ASP A 107 -6.45 4.68 22.08
N LYS A 108 -7.62 4.22 21.64
CA LYS A 108 -8.61 4.87 20.75
C LYS A 108 -8.25 5.61 19.45
N ASP A 109 -7.07 5.47 18.86
CA ASP A 109 -6.89 5.86 17.45
C ASP A 109 -6.18 4.77 16.65
N ASP A 110 -6.98 3.77 16.22
CA ASP A 110 -6.62 2.75 15.23
C ASP A 110 -6.61 3.33 13.80
N LYS A 111 -6.24 4.61 13.63
CA LYS A 111 -6.15 5.22 12.30
C LYS A 111 -4.82 4.84 11.64
N PRO A 112 -4.81 4.53 10.32
CA PRO A 112 -3.57 4.28 9.60
C PRO A 112 -2.66 5.51 9.65
N LEU A 113 -1.35 5.31 9.87
CA LEU A 113 -0.39 6.42 9.94
C LEU A 113 -0.17 7.10 8.58
N PHE A 114 -0.41 6.37 7.49
CA PHE A 114 -0.26 6.90 6.15
C PHE A 114 -1.20 6.24 5.14
N SER A 115 -1.41 6.91 4.02
CA SER A 115 -2.13 6.39 2.86
C SER A 115 -1.31 6.71 1.62
N ILE A 116 -0.88 5.69 0.86
CA ILE A 116 -0.14 5.89 -0.40
C ILE A 116 -0.90 6.82 -1.35
N LYS A 117 -2.24 6.78 -1.33
CA LYS A 117 -3.10 7.62 -2.16
C LYS A 117 -3.00 9.11 -1.79
N TYR A 118 -3.01 9.44 -0.50
CA TYR A 118 -3.01 10.84 -0.03
C TYR A 118 -1.60 11.38 0.22
N ASP A 119 -0.64 10.51 0.49
CA ASP A 119 0.75 10.85 0.74
C ASP A 119 1.63 10.74 -0.52
N GLY A 120 1.02 10.62 -1.69
CA GLY A 120 1.73 10.39 -2.96
C GLY A 120 2.82 11.42 -3.24
N GLU A 121 2.59 12.70 -2.95
CA GLU A 121 3.59 13.77 -3.11
C GLU A 121 4.77 13.62 -2.15
N TYR A 122 4.53 13.22 -0.89
CA TYR A 122 5.58 13.02 0.10
C TYR A 122 6.40 11.77 -0.22
N ILE A 123 5.73 10.70 -0.65
CA ILE A 123 6.36 9.46 -1.08
C ILE A 123 7.24 9.73 -2.31
N PHE A 124 6.71 10.42 -3.31
CA PHE A 124 7.46 10.80 -4.51
C PHE A 124 8.72 11.60 -4.17
N ALA A 125 8.56 12.69 -3.40
CA ALA A 125 9.69 13.52 -2.99
C ALA A 125 10.74 12.72 -2.20
N SER A 126 10.29 11.82 -1.33
CA SER A 126 11.18 11.00 -0.50
C SER A 126 11.94 9.94 -1.30
N PHE A 127 11.31 9.34 -2.31
CA PHE A 127 11.98 8.40 -3.22
C PHE A 127 13.02 9.12 -4.10
N MET A 128 12.70 10.30 -4.60
CA MET A 128 13.66 11.14 -5.32
C MET A 128 14.84 11.54 -4.43
N GLN A 129 14.58 11.98 -3.20
CA GLN A 129 15.63 12.38 -2.24
C GLN A 129 16.53 11.21 -1.83
N ALA A 130 15.95 10.07 -1.46
CA ALA A 130 16.68 8.96 -0.86
C ALA A 130 17.34 8.04 -1.89
N TYR A 131 16.70 7.82 -3.03
CA TYR A 131 17.08 6.80 -3.99
C TYR A 131 17.31 7.34 -5.40
N GLN A 132 17.08 8.63 -5.65
CA GLN A 132 17.17 9.24 -6.98
C GLN A 132 16.26 8.52 -7.99
N MET A 133 15.09 8.08 -7.50
CA MET A 133 14.15 7.25 -8.25
C MET A 133 12.88 8.05 -8.57
N ASP A 134 12.65 8.29 -9.85
CA ASP A 134 11.41 8.88 -10.33
C ASP A 134 10.32 7.80 -10.41
N LEU A 135 9.37 7.84 -9.47
CA LEU A 135 8.30 6.84 -9.42
C LEU A 135 7.37 6.90 -10.64
N ILE A 136 7.29 8.02 -11.36
CA ILE A 136 6.48 8.13 -12.57
C ILE A 136 7.15 7.34 -13.69
N GLU A 137 8.48 7.44 -13.82
CA GLU A 137 9.25 6.67 -14.80
C GLU A 137 9.35 5.17 -14.47
N GLU A 138 9.15 4.81 -13.20
CA GLU A 138 9.15 3.42 -12.71
C GLU A 138 7.79 2.71 -12.81
N GLN A 139 6.75 3.38 -13.33
CA GLN A 139 5.46 2.75 -13.61
C GLN A 139 5.62 1.58 -14.59
N GLY A 140 4.98 0.45 -14.29
CA GLY A 140 5.13 -0.80 -15.05
C GLY A 140 6.43 -1.57 -14.78
N LYS A 141 7.39 -1.02 -14.03
CA LYS A 141 8.73 -1.60 -13.82
C LYS A 141 8.99 -1.98 -12.36
N LEU A 142 8.74 -1.06 -11.42
CA LEU A 142 9.07 -1.27 -10.02
C LEU A 142 8.05 -2.20 -9.36
N HIS A 143 8.47 -3.45 -9.12
CA HIS A 143 7.65 -4.48 -8.49
C HIS A 143 7.14 -4.05 -7.09
N TRP A 144 5.88 -4.38 -6.77
CA TRP A 144 5.17 -4.02 -5.54
C TRP A 144 5.94 -4.33 -4.26
N LYS A 145 6.49 -5.54 -4.14
CA LYS A 145 7.33 -5.91 -2.98
C LYS A 145 8.61 -5.06 -2.86
N LYS A 146 9.23 -4.65 -3.98
CA LYS A 146 10.41 -3.77 -3.96
C LYS A 146 10.02 -2.35 -3.56
N PHE A 147 8.93 -1.83 -4.13
CA PHE A 147 8.36 -0.54 -3.75
C PHE A 147 8.10 -0.46 -2.24
N ASN A 148 7.44 -1.46 -1.65
CA ASN A 148 7.18 -1.47 -0.21
C ASN A 148 8.46 -1.60 0.63
N ALA A 149 9.45 -2.38 0.18
CA ALA A 149 10.74 -2.47 0.87
C ALA A 149 11.47 -1.11 0.87
N LEU A 150 11.43 -0.37 -0.25
CA LEU A 150 12.02 0.97 -0.36
C LEU A 150 11.25 2.00 0.47
N LEU A 151 9.91 1.94 0.46
CA LEU A 151 9.03 2.84 1.21
C LEU A 151 9.28 2.73 2.72
N SER A 152 9.34 1.50 3.25
CA SER A 152 9.63 1.28 4.67
C SER A 152 11.11 1.43 5.03
N GLY A 153 12.00 1.47 4.02
CA GLY A 153 13.43 1.73 4.18
C GLY A 153 13.80 3.20 4.07
N LEU A 154 12.82 4.12 3.91
CA LEU A 154 13.11 5.54 3.75
C LEU A 154 13.89 6.09 4.96
N PRO A 155 14.98 6.83 4.74
CA PRO A 155 15.79 7.37 5.82
C PRO A 155 15.06 8.49 6.57
N ASP A 156 15.51 8.70 7.82
CA ASP A 156 15.15 9.86 8.61
C ASP A 156 15.48 11.17 7.87
N GLY A 157 14.61 12.18 8.00
CA GLY A 157 14.74 13.47 7.32
C GLY A 157 14.17 13.49 5.89
N THR A 158 13.52 12.42 5.46
CA THR A 158 12.66 12.46 4.26
C THR A 158 11.28 13.01 4.62
N LYS A 159 10.66 13.75 3.70
CA LYS A 159 9.36 14.41 3.94
C LYS A 159 8.29 13.43 4.41
N PHE A 160 8.25 12.23 3.82
CA PHE A 160 7.29 11.19 4.20
C PHE A 160 7.50 10.70 5.64
N VAL A 161 8.76 10.44 6.03
CA VAL A 161 9.09 10.00 7.39
C VAL A 161 8.79 11.10 8.42
N GLU A 162 9.04 12.37 8.09
CA GLU A 162 8.68 13.50 8.94
C GLU A 162 7.17 13.60 9.17
N VAL A 163 6.37 13.46 8.11
CA VAL A 163 4.89 13.47 8.21
C VAL A 163 4.39 12.32 9.07
N MET A 164 4.94 11.10 8.89
CA MET A 164 4.59 9.97 9.75
C MET A 164 4.93 10.22 11.22
N LYS A 165 6.10 10.81 11.51
CA LYS A 165 6.50 11.19 12.87
C LYS A 165 5.56 12.22 13.48
N ILE A 166 5.13 13.22 12.70
CA ILE A 166 4.15 14.22 13.13
C ILE A 166 2.81 13.55 13.47
N ARG A 167 2.29 12.69 12.59
CA ARG A 167 1.02 11.97 12.82
C ARG A 167 1.08 11.03 14.02
N ALA A 168 2.21 10.34 14.22
CA ALA A 168 2.41 9.43 15.34
C ALA A 168 2.75 10.13 16.67
N TRP A 169 3.04 11.43 16.65
CA TRP A 169 3.47 12.16 17.85
C TRP A 169 2.37 12.18 18.93
N LYS A 170 2.79 11.92 20.17
CA LYS A 170 1.96 12.03 21.37
C LYS A 170 2.62 13.00 22.36
N PRO A 171 1.83 13.88 23.02
CA PRO A 171 2.37 14.82 23.97
C PRO A 171 2.99 14.11 25.19
N SER A 172 4.17 14.56 25.61
CA SER A 172 4.85 14.15 26.83
C SER A 172 4.59 15.13 27.98
N LYS A 173 4.82 14.67 29.22
CA LYS A 173 4.71 15.52 30.43
C LYS A 173 5.73 16.67 30.42
N GLY A 174 6.87 16.50 29.74
CA GLY A 174 7.92 17.51 29.63
C GLY A 174 7.71 18.55 28.54
N ASP A 175 6.75 18.37 27.62
CA ASP A 175 6.57 19.26 26.49
C ASP A 175 5.91 20.58 26.92
N SER A 176 6.44 21.70 26.42
CA SER A 176 5.89 23.02 26.67
C SER A 176 4.49 23.17 26.03
N SER A 177 3.67 24.09 26.57
CA SER A 177 2.36 24.38 25.98
C SER A 177 2.47 24.83 24.52
N GLN A 178 3.51 25.61 24.19
CA GLN A 178 3.78 26.08 22.83
C GLN A 178 4.12 24.93 21.88
N GLU A 179 4.96 23.98 22.29
CA GLU A 179 5.33 22.84 21.45
C GLU A 179 4.13 21.92 21.21
N LYS A 180 3.32 21.68 22.25
CA LYS A 180 2.06 20.94 22.10
C LYS A 180 1.14 21.60 21.09
N GLN A 181 0.97 22.92 21.16
CA GLN A 181 0.13 23.66 20.22
C GLN A 181 0.69 23.59 18.79
N ARG A 182 2.00 23.72 18.62
CA ARG A 182 2.67 23.61 17.32
C ARG A 182 2.46 22.22 16.71
N MET A 183 2.70 21.16 17.47
CA MET A 183 2.53 19.79 16.99
C MET A 183 1.07 19.47 16.64
N ARG A 184 0.10 19.98 17.40
CA ARG A 184 -1.32 19.83 17.07
C ARG A 184 -1.69 20.48 15.74
N LYS A 185 -1.20 21.70 15.48
CA LYS A 185 -1.40 22.37 14.18
C LYS A 185 -0.80 21.57 13.02
N LEU A 186 0.40 21.01 13.20
CA LEU A 186 1.02 20.17 12.18
C LEU A 186 0.23 18.86 11.97
N GLN A 187 -0.31 18.25 13.04
CA GLN A 187 -1.18 17.08 12.92
C GLN A 187 -2.47 17.38 12.16
N GLU A 188 -3.05 18.57 12.34
CA GLU A 188 -4.21 19.04 11.59
C GLU A 188 -3.86 19.29 10.11
N GLU A 189 -2.72 19.94 9.84
CA GLU A 189 -2.23 20.22 8.48
C GLU A 189 -1.98 18.94 7.68
N TYR A 190 -1.34 17.95 8.31
CA TYR A 190 -1.00 16.68 7.67
C TYR A 190 -2.04 15.59 7.91
N ALA A 191 -3.23 15.89 8.42
CA ALA A 191 -4.25 14.88 8.67
C ALA A 191 -4.66 14.17 7.37
N LEU A 192 -4.86 12.85 7.46
CA LEU A 192 -5.50 12.13 6.36
C LEU A 192 -6.99 12.50 6.32
N PRO A 193 -7.60 12.60 5.12
CA PRO A 193 -9.04 12.77 5.01
C PRO A 193 -9.78 11.64 5.72
N ASP A 194 -10.95 11.94 6.29
CA ASP A 194 -11.84 10.90 6.79
C ASP A 194 -12.30 10.02 5.61
N ILE A 195 -11.95 8.73 5.66
CA ILE A 195 -12.24 7.71 4.64
C ILE A 195 -13.64 7.13 4.87
#